data_AF-A0A0J7Y659-F1
#
_entry.id   AF-A0A0J7Y659-F1
#
_cell.length_a   1.000
_cell.length_b   1.000
_cell.length_c   1.000
_cell.angle_alpha   90.00
_cell.angle_beta   90.00
_cell.angle_gamma   90.00
#
_symmetry.space_group_name_H-M   'P 1'
#
loop_
_entity.id
_entity.type
_entity.pdbx_description
1 polymer ?
#
loop_
_entity_poly.entity_id
_entity_poly.type
_entity_poly.pdbx_seq_one_letter_code
_entity_poly.pdbx_strand_id
1 'polypeptide(L)'
;MPEIKVSMDAKLALVVSDSAKAQAGAAALRESHTWVSPENADVLVVLGGDGFLLHVLHEMLDNHPIKPVYGMNLGTVGFLMNGPHDGVPIARRVAEAHSVPVRPLIMHATGRDGREYSYYAINEVSLLRETRQTAKIEIRINGRVRMEELAGDGILVATPVGSTAYNLSANGPILPLGSRMLAMTPLSPFRPRRWKGAILPESAEVEFHIHEPGKRPVAAVADQKEVRDVATVRIVASAEKELTLLFDPGFTLEERIFAEQFQV
;
A
#
# COMPACT_ATOMS: atom_id res chain seq x y z
N MET A 1 -7.55 0.02 18.01
CA MET A 1 -9.00 -0.11 17.72
C MET A 1 -9.36 -1.57 17.87
N PRO A 2 -10.58 -1.91 18.31
CA PRO A 2 -10.97 -3.31 18.47
C PRO A 2 -10.97 -4.01 17.10
N GLU A 3 -10.64 -5.30 17.11
CA GLU A 3 -10.71 -6.18 15.95
C GLU A 3 -12.14 -6.19 15.37
N ILE A 4 -12.26 -6.03 14.05
CA ILE A 4 -13.56 -6.08 13.38
C ILE A 4 -13.95 -7.55 13.26
N LYS A 5 -15.00 -7.95 14.00
CA LYS A 5 -15.62 -9.27 13.83
C LYS A 5 -16.72 -9.19 12.78
N VAL A 6 -16.54 -9.92 11.70
CA VAL A 6 -17.55 -10.06 10.65
C VAL A 6 -18.61 -11.08 11.10
N SER A 7 -19.90 -10.74 10.92
CA SER A 7 -21.00 -11.66 11.21
C SER A 7 -21.09 -12.79 10.18
N MET A 8 -21.58 -13.96 10.59
CA MET A 8 -21.90 -15.06 9.65
C MET A 8 -23.00 -14.67 8.64
N ASP A 9 -23.85 -13.71 8.98
CA ASP A 9 -24.92 -13.20 8.11
C ASP A 9 -24.50 -11.99 7.27
N ALA A 10 -23.21 -11.64 7.27
CA ALA A 10 -22.70 -10.51 6.50
C ALA A 10 -22.94 -10.72 5.00
N LYS A 11 -23.41 -9.68 4.31
CA LYS A 11 -23.62 -9.70 2.87
C LYS A 11 -22.27 -9.63 2.16
N LEU A 12 -21.98 -10.61 1.32
CA LEU A 12 -20.71 -10.67 0.60
C LEU A 12 -20.90 -10.26 -0.86
N ALA A 13 -19.97 -9.47 -1.40
CA ALA A 13 -19.84 -9.25 -2.83
C ALA A 13 -18.56 -9.91 -3.36
N LEU A 14 -18.67 -10.61 -4.48
CA LEU A 14 -17.53 -11.21 -5.16
C LEU A 14 -17.02 -10.24 -6.23
N VAL A 15 -15.76 -9.85 -6.11
CA VAL A 15 -15.04 -9.01 -7.07
C VAL A 15 -13.93 -9.85 -7.70
N VAL A 16 -13.95 -10.02 -9.02
CA VAL A 16 -13.08 -10.99 -9.72
C VAL A 16 -12.24 -10.28 -10.76
N SER A 17 -10.95 -10.58 -10.84
CA SER A 17 -10.10 -10.02 -11.88
C SER A 17 -10.45 -10.57 -13.27
N ASP A 18 -10.14 -9.81 -14.33
CA ASP A 18 -10.40 -10.23 -15.71
C ASP A 18 -9.51 -11.38 -16.21
N SER A 19 -8.56 -11.83 -15.39
CA SER A 19 -7.69 -12.95 -15.77
C SER A 19 -8.50 -14.24 -15.97
N ALA A 20 -8.19 -15.02 -17.01
CA ALA A 20 -8.88 -16.28 -17.30
C ALA A 20 -8.85 -17.24 -16.11
N LYS A 21 -7.74 -17.25 -15.36
CA LYS A 21 -7.58 -18.02 -14.12
C LYS A 21 -8.59 -17.58 -13.05
N ALA A 22 -8.72 -16.27 -12.83
CA ALA A 22 -9.70 -15.71 -11.89
C ALA A 22 -11.13 -16.01 -12.26
N GLN A 23 -11.49 -15.83 -13.54
CA GLN A 23 -12.83 -16.12 -14.00
C GLN A 23 -13.20 -17.60 -13.90
N ALA A 24 -12.26 -18.51 -14.20
CA ALA A 24 -12.45 -19.94 -14.01
C ALA A 24 -12.60 -20.32 -12.52
N GLY A 25 -11.73 -19.78 -11.66
CA GLY A 25 -11.79 -20.02 -10.21
C GLY A 25 -13.06 -19.44 -9.54
N ALA A 26 -13.60 -18.36 -10.11
CA ALA A 26 -14.83 -17.74 -9.60
C ALA A 26 -16.08 -18.58 -9.84
N ALA A 27 -16.10 -19.48 -10.83
CA ALA A 27 -17.30 -20.27 -11.14
C ALA A 27 -17.80 -21.06 -9.92
N ALA A 28 -16.90 -21.80 -9.26
CA ALA A 28 -17.24 -22.56 -8.05
C ALA A 28 -17.66 -21.65 -6.87
N LEU A 29 -17.05 -20.47 -6.75
CA LEU A 29 -17.42 -19.50 -5.70
C LEU A 29 -18.79 -18.86 -5.93
N ARG A 30 -19.13 -18.57 -7.19
CA ARG A 30 -20.45 -18.02 -7.55
C ARG A 30 -21.59 -18.98 -7.19
N GLU A 31 -21.34 -20.28 -7.24
CA GLU A 31 -22.31 -21.31 -6.88
C GLU A 31 -22.36 -21.62 -5.37
N SER A 32 -21.28 -21.34 -4.63
CA SER A 32 -21.16 -21.72 -3.21
C SER A 32 -21.77 -20.73 -2.22
N HIS A 33 -22.16 -19.54 -2.67
CA HIS A 33 -22.71 -18.49 -1.81
C HIS A 33 -23.68 -17.57 -2.56
N THR A 34 -24.59 -16.92 -1.83
CA THR A 34 -25.45 -15.87 -2.41
C THR A 34 -24.73 -14.54 -2.35
N TRP A 35 -24.43 -13.96 -3.51
CA TRP A 35 -23.66 -12.73 -3.63
C TRP A 35 -24.56 -11.52 -3.87
N VAL A 36 -24.23 -10.39 -3.25
CA VAL A 36 -24.87 -9.09 -3.51
C VAL A 36 -23.97 -8.19 -4.37
N SER A 37 -24.50 -7.07 -4.87
CA SER A 37 -23.66 -6.07 -5.55
C SER A 37 -22.64 -5.44 -4.58
N PRO A 38 -21.47 -4.98 -5.08
CA PRO A 38 -20.46 -4.35 -4.23
C PRO A 38 -20.98 -3.19 -3.39
N GLU A 39 -21.95 -2.41 -3.89
CA GLU A 39 -22.59 -1.31 -3.15
C GLU A 39 -23.35 -1.78 -1.91
N ASN A 40 -24.00 -2.94 -1.99
CA ASN A 40 -24.88 -3.50 -0.96
C ASN A 40 -24.19 -4.48 -0.01
N ALA A 41 -22.91 -4.79 -0.25
CA ALA A 41 -22.14 -5.72 0.57
C ALA A 41 -21.64 -5.10 1.87
N ASP A 42 -21.45 -5.93 2.88
CA ASP A 42 -20.72 -5.61 4.11
C ASP A 42 -19.22 -5.90 3.95
N VAL A 43 -18.86 -6.92 3.16
CA VAL A 43 -17.48 -7.34 2.89
C VAL A 43 -17.27 -7.63 1.41
N LEU A 44 -16.12 -7.23 0.88
CA LEU A 44 -15.70 -7.57 -0.48
C LEU A 44 -14.81 -8.81 -0.45
N VAL A 45 -15.18 -9.86 -1.17
CA VAL A 45 -14.34 -11.02 -1.45
C VAL A 45 -13.67 -10.80 -2.81
N VAL A 46 -12.35 -10.60 -2.81
CA VAL A 46 -11.57 -10.26 -4.00
C VAL A 46 -10.83 -11.49 -4.49
N LEU A 47 -11.10 -11.94 -5.71
CA LEU A 47 -10.45 -13.10 -6.33
C LEU A 47 -9.45 -12.64 -7.39
N GLY A 48 -8.16 -12.89 -7.16
CA GLY A 48 -7.09 -12.45 -8.04
C GLY A 48 -5.70 -12.58 -7.41
N GLY A 49 -4.84 -11.59 -7.64
CA GLY A 49 -3.54 -11.44 -6.98
C GLY A 49 -3.40 -10.08 -6.31
N ASP A 50 -2.25 -9.82 -5.67
CA ASP A 50 -2.00 -8.59 -4.90
C ASP A 50 -2.27 -7.31 -5.72
N GLY A 51 -1.84 -7.25 -6.98
CA GLY A 51 -2.08 -6.08 -7.83
C GLY A 51 -3.56 -5.79 -8.07
N PHE A 52 -4.40 -6.82 -8.19
CA PHE A 52 -5.85 -6.63 -8.32
C PHE A 52 -6.49 -6.23 -7.00
N LEU A 53 -6.02 -6.79 -5.88
CA LEU A 53 -6.45 -6.36 -4.55
C LEU A 53 -6.15 -4.87 -4.33
N LEU A 54 -4.91 -4.42 -4.62
CA LEU A 54 -4.52 -3.02 -4.52
C LEU A 54 -5.38 -2.12 -5.42
N HIS A 55 -5.70 -2.57 -6.63
CA HIS A 55 -6.63 -1.86 -7.51
C HIS A 55 -8.02 -1.67 -6.88
N VAL A 56 -8.61 -2.73 -6.31
CA VAL A 56 -9.91 -2.65 -5.61
C VAL A 56 -9.84 -1.72 -4.39
N LEU A 57 -8.73 -1.76 -3.64
CA LEU A 57 -8.52 -0.86 -2.50
C LEU A 57 -8.43 0.61 -2.95
N HIS A 58 -7.74 0.90 -4.05
CA HIS A 58 -7.68 2.26 -4.61
C HIS A 58 -9.05 2.78 -5.06
N GLU A 59 -9.86 1.94 -5.72
CA GLU A 59 -11.24 2.31 -6.09
C GLU A 59 -12.08 2.69 -4.85
N MET A 60 -11.89 2.00 -3.72
CA MET A 60 -12.52 2.40 -2.44
C MET A 60 -11.96 3.68 -1.83
N LEU A 61 -10.68 3.99 -2.03
CA LEU A 61 -10.12 5.24 -1.52
C LEU A 61 -10.68 6.44 -2.28
N ASP A 62 -10.82 6.29 -3.61
CA ASP A 62 -11.17 7.35 -4.54
C ASP A 62 -12.68 7.54 -4.71
N ASN A 63 -13.43 6.46 -4.91
CA ASN A 63 -14.77 6.52 -5.50
C ASN A 63 -15.87 5.85 -4.65
N HIS A 64 -15.52 4.93 -3.77
CA HIS A 64 -16.50 4.07 -3.08
C HIS A 64 -16.39 4.11 -1.55
N PRO A 65 -17.40 3.63 -0.81
CA PRO A 65 -17.29 3.44 0.63
C PRO A 65 -16.22 2.40 0.96
N ILE A 66 -15.43 2.65 2.00
CA ILE A 66 -14.46 1.67 2.50
C ILE A 66 -15.19 0.50 3.14
N LYS A 67 -14.83 -0.71 2.72
CA LYS A 67 -15.35 -1.98 3.25
C LYS A 67 -14.18 -2.91 3.57
N PRO A 68 -14.32 -3.81 4.57
CA PRO A 68 -13.36 -4.88 4.76
C PRO A 68 -13.21 -5.73 3.50
N VAL A 69 -11.97 -6.14 3.22
CA VAL A 69 -11.64 -6.92 2.03
C VAL A 69 -10.99 -8.23 2.41
N TYR A 70 -11.55 -9.32 1.91
CA TYR A 70 -11.00 -10.66 2.01
C TYR A 70 -10.44 -11.06 0.63
N GLY A 71 -9.12 -10.99 0.47
CA GLY A 71 -8.44 -11.36 -0.77
C GLY A 71 -8.18 -12.86 -0.85
N MET A 72 -8.46 -13.50 -1.99
CA MET A 72 -8.21 -14.92 -2.23
C MET A 72 -7.38 -15.14 -3.48
N ASN A 73 -6.35 -15.97 -3.35
CA ASN A 73 -5.52 -16.38 -4.47
C ASN A 73 -6.07 -17.65 -5.16
N LEU A 74 -5.56 -17.94 -6.36
CA LEU A 74 -5.90 -19.13 -7.15
C LEU A 74 -4.69 -20.00 -7.48
N GLY A 75 -3.52 -19.77 -6.88
CA GLY A 75 -2.45 -20.78 -6.89
C GLY A 75 -1.13 -20.34 -6.27
N THR A 76 -0.58 -19.19 -6.67
CA THR A 76 0.69 -18.69 -6.14
C THR A 76 0.41 -17.70 -5.03
N VAL A 77 0.61 -18.11 -3.78
CA VAL A 77 0.56 -17.28 -2.57
C VAL A 77 1.29 -15.95 -2.81
N GLY A 78 0.54 -14.86 -2.97
CA GLY A 78 1.07 -13.47 -3.03
C GLY A 78 0.79 -12.78 -1.71
N PHE A 79 1.66 -11.86 -1.27
CA PHE A 79 1.81 -11.36 0.10
C PHE A 79 0.49 -11.04 0.84
N LEU A 80 -0.49 -10.43 0.17
CA LEU A 80 -1.74 -9.93 0.76
C LEU A 80 -2.95 -10.86 0.56
N MET A 81 -2.80 -11.96 -0.17
CA MET A 81 -3.92 -12.84 -0.53
C MET A 81 -3.98 -14.10 0.34
N ASN A 82 -5.18 -14.47 0.80
CA ASN A 82 -5.45 -15.76 1.44
C ASN A 82 -5.26 -16.93 0.47
N GLY A 83 -5.16 -18.13 1.06
CA GLY A 83 -5.08 -19.37 0.30
C GLY A 83 -6.32 -19.62 -0.57
N PRO A 84 -6.21 -20.52 -1.56
CA PRO A 84 -7.33 -20.86 -2.44
C PRO A 84 -8.53 -21.42 -1.66
N HIS A 85 -9.66 -21.51 -2.35
CA HIS A 85 -10.84 -22.15 -1.79
C HIS A 85 -10.55 -23.63 -1.48
N ASP A 86 -10.88 -24.05 -0.26
CA ASP A 86 -10.53 -25.33 0.35
C ASP A 86 -11.77 -26.17 0.73
N GLY A 87 -12.95 -25.79 0.20
CA GLY A 87 -14.23 -26.44 0.48
C GLY A 87 -14.91 -25.97 1.77
N VAL A 88 -14.24 -25.17 2.60
CA VAL A 88 -14.89 -24.48 3.72
C VAL A 88 -15.77 -23.35 3.17
N PRO A 89 -17.04 -23.20 3.61
CA PRO A 89 -17.90 -22.13 3.13
C PRO A 89 -17.27 -20.75 3.28
N ILE A 90 -17.32 -19.93 2.22
CA ILE A 90 -16.65 -18.63 2.21
C ILE A 90 -17.14 -17.70 3.33
N ALA A 91 -18.44 -17.72 3.64
CA ALA A 91 -19.00 -16.95 4.75
C ALA A 91 -18.37 -17.31 6.10
N ARG A 92 -18.08 -18.60 6.31
CA ARG A 92 -17.40 -19.07 7.51
C ARG A 92 -15.96 -18.58 7.56
N ARG A 93 -15.21 -18.71 6.46
CA ARG A 93 -13.82 -18.22 6.39
C ARG A 93 -13.73 -16.73 6.67
N VAL A 94 -14.62 -15.94 6.06
CA VAL A 94 -14.69 -14.49 6.28
C VAL A 94 -15.07 -14.14 7.73
N ALA A 95 -16.00 -14.87 8.34
CA ALA A 95 -16.41 -14.64 9.72
C ALA A 95 -15.35 -15.05 10.75
N GLU A 96 -14.54 -16.07 10.45
CA GLU A 96 -13.42 -16.54 11.27
C GLU A 96 -12.12 -15.75 11.00
N ALA A 97 -12.09 -14.89 9.98
CA ALA A 97 -10.90 -14.13 9.59
C ALA A 97 -10.51 -13.08 10.65
N HIS A 98 -9.21 -12.87 10.79
CA HIS A 98 -8.65 -11.79 11.61
C HIS A 98 -8.53 -10.52 10.78
N SER A 99 -8.85 -9.38 11.39
CA SER A 99 -8.80 -8.07 10.72
C SER A 99 -7.46 -7.38 10.93
N VAL A 100 -6.83 -6.93 9.86
CA VAL A 100 -5.61 -6.12 9.88
C VAL A 100 -5.94 -4.72 9.36
N PRO A 101 -5.84 -3.68 10.20
CA PRO A 101 -6.03 -2.30 9.75
C PRO A 101 -4.82 -1.85 8.93
N VAL A 102 -5.08 -1.18 7.81
CA VAL A 102 -4.05 -0.60 6.94
C VAL A 102 -4.37 0.87 6.75
N ARG A 103 -3.47 1.74 7.21
CA ARG A 103 -3.59 3.18 7.00
C ARG A 103 -2.86 3.55 5.72
N PRO A 104 -3.57 4.03 4.68
CA PRO A 104 -2.90 4.54 3.50
C PRO A 104 -2.13 5.82 3.85
N LEU A 105 -1.07 6.09 3.11
CA LEU A 105 -0.46 7.40 3.04
C LEU A 105 -1.37 8.32 2.24
N ILE A 106 -1.40 9.60 2.61
CA ILE A 106 -1.89 10.68 1.75
C ILE A 106 -0.71 11.56 1.39
N MET A 107 -0.45 11.67 0.09
CA MET A 107 0.50 12.59 -0.50
C MET A 107 -0.20 13.91 -0.77
N HIS A 108 0.38 15.02 -0.30
CA HIS A 108 0.06 16.38 -0.71
C HIS A 108 1.26 16.93 -1.46
N ALA A 109 1.16 17.05 -2.78
CA ALA A 109 2.23 17.56 -3.62
C ALA A 109 1.89 18.95 -4.14
N THR A 110 2.85 19.86 -4.11
CA THR A 110 2.75 21.18 -4.75
C THR A 110 3.68 21.21 -5.95
N GLY A 111 3.12 21.41 -7.15
CA GLY A 111 3.88 21.60 -8.38
C GLY A 111 4.65 22.92 -8.38
N ARG A 112 5.68 23.03 -9.24
CA ARG A 112 6.40 24.29 -9.47
C ARG A 112 5.52 25.42 -9.99
N ASP A 113 4.40 25.09 -10.61
CA ASP A 113 3.37 26.02 -11.07
C ASP A 113 2.39 26.44 -9.96
N GLY A 114 2.58 25.95 -8.73
CA GLY A 114 1.74 26.22 -7.58
C GLY A 114 0.47 25.39 -7.51
N ARG A 115 0.24 24.45 -8.44
CA ARG A 115 -0.92 23.55 -8.37
C ARG A 115 -0.72 22.54 -7.25
N GLU A 116 -1.79 22.30 -6.49
CA GLU A 116 -1.81 21.32 -5.42
C GLU A 116 -2.50 20.04 -5.88
N TYR A 117 -1.94 18.91 -5.46
CA TYR A 117 -2.44 17.57 -5.75
C TYR A 117 -2.52 16.77 -4.46
N SER A 118 -3.56 15.96 -4.32
CA SER A 118 -3.70 15.07 -3.19
C SER A 118 -4.11 13.67 -3.62
N TYR A 119 -3.27 12.68 -3.30
CA TYR A 119 -3.46 11.29 -3.71
C TYR A 119 -3.13 10.34 -2.57
N TYR A 120 -3.92 9.27 -2.44
CA TYR A 120 -3.62 8.20 -1.52
C TYR A 120 -2.65 7.18 -2.12
N ALA A 121 -1.81 6.60 -1.25
CA ALA A 121 -0.98 5.46 -1.54
C ALA A 121 -1.15 4.39 -0.45
N ILE A 122 -1.37 3.15 -0.86
CA ILE A 122 -1.41 1.96 -0.04
C ILE A 122 0.00 1.39 0.13
N ASN A 123 0.83 1.37 -0.93
CA ASN A 123 2.19 0.87 -0.81
C ASN A 123 3.15 1.99 -0.40
N GLU A 124 3.39 2.95 -1.28
CA GLU A 124 4.38 3.99 -1.06
C GLU A 124 4.09 5.31 -1.76
N VAL A 125 4.69 6.37 -1.22
CA VAL A 125 4.94 7.60 -1.97
C VAL A 125 6.42 7.66 -2.31
N SER A 126 6.75 7.70 -3.59
CA SER A 126 8.13 7.79 -4.08
C SER A 126 8.40 9.12 -4.77
N LEU A 127 9.60 9.65 -4.56
CA LEU A 127 10.13 10.82 -5.25
C LEU A 127 11.26 10.35 -6.15
N LEU A 128 11.20 10.69 -7.43
CA LEU A 128 12.11 10.20 -8.47
C LEU A 128 12.65 11.35 -9.31
N ARG A 129 13.96 11.38 -9.59
CA ARG A 129 14.51 12.34 -10.55
C ARG A 129 13.90 12.11 -11.94
N GLU A 130 13.55 13.18 -12.63
CA GLU A 130 12.93 13.08 -13.96
C GLU A 130 13.96 13.12 -15.11
N THR A 131 15.19 13.54 -14.82
CA THR A 131 16.22 13.73 -15.84
C THR A 131 17.53 13.07 -15.43
N ARG A 132 18.57 13.24 -16.25
CA ARG A 132 19.94 12.81 -15.93
C ARG A 132 20.57 13.52 -14.72
N GLN A 133 19.97 14.62 -14.25
CA GLN A 133 20.48 15.34 -13.09
C GLN A 133 20.08 14.63 -11.80
N THR A 134 21.02 14.48 -10.87
CA THR A 134 20.78 13.96 -9.52
C THR A 134 19.72 14.80 -8.83
N ALA A 135 18.69 14.18 -8.24
CA ALA A 135 17.73 14.89 -7.40
C ALA A 135 18.44 15.44 -6.17
N LYS A 136 17.97 16.58 -5.65
CA LYS A 136 18.42 17.15 -4.38
C LYS A 136 17.20 17.46 -3.53
N ILE A 137 17.11 16.80 -2.38
CA ILE A 137 15.87 16.77 -1.59
C ILE A 137 16.21 17.11 -0.13
N GLU A 138 15.63 18.18 0.42
CA GLU A 138 15.61 18.40 1.87
C GLU A 138 14.54 17.49 2.49
N ILE A 139 14.85 16.88 3.63
CA ILE A 139 13.92 16.02 4.39
C ILE A 139 13.61 16.69 5.72
N ARG A 140 12.33 16.94 5.95
CA ARG A 140 11.80 17.44 7.23
C ARG A 140 10.87 16.40 7.84
N ILE A 141 10.93 16.28 9.15
CA ILE A 141 10.06 15.38 9.92
C ILE A 141 9.45 16.18 11.05
N ASN A 142 8.12 16.23 11.09
CA ASN A 142 7.34 17.03 12.03
C ASN A 142 7.82 18.51 12.06
N GLY A 143 7.91 19.12 10.87
CA GLY A 143 8.31 20.53 10.68
C GLY A 143 9.81 20.84 10.87
N ARG A 144 10.62 19.88 11.35
CA ARG A 144 12.07 20.06 11.58
C ARG A 144 12.90 19.46 10.47
N VAL A 145 13.87 20.21 9.95
CA VAL A 145 14.87 19.69 9.02
C VAL A 145 15.67 18.58 9.69
N ARG A 146 15.63 17.38 9.11
CA ARG A 146 16.42 16.21 9.55
C ARG A 146 17.57 15.93 8.60
N MET A 147 17.45 16.35 7.34
CA MET A 147 18.49 16.28 6.35
C MET A 147 18.38 17.48 5.39
N GLU A 148 19.41 18.32 5.35
CA GLU A 148 19.47 19.51 4.49
C GLU A 148 19.46 19.14 2.99
N GLU A 149 20.16 18.06 2.63
CA GLU A 149 20.26 17.61 1.24
C GLU A 149 20.52 16.10 1.17
N LEU A 150 19.55 15.38 0.59
CA LEU A 150 19.71 14.06 0.00
C LEU A 150 19.94 14.24 -1.50
N ALA A 151 21.11 13.84 -1.98
CA ALA A 151 21.42 13.76 -3.40
C ALA A 151 21.39 12.30 -3.85
N GLY A 152 20.55 11.95 -4.82
CA GLY A 152 20.43 10.58 -5.35
C GLY A 152 19.47 10.46 -6.54
N ASP A 153 19.00 9.24 -6.80
CA ASP A 153 17.91 9.02 -7.76
C ASP A 153 16.56 9.43 -7.18
N GLY A 154 16.42 9.41 -5.84
CA GLY A 154 15.16 9.68 -5.18
C GLY A 154 15.07 9.21 -3.74
N ILE A 155 13.85 9.13 -3.22
CA ILE A 155 13.52 8.58 -1.91
C ILE A 155 12.05 8.12 -1.90
N LEU A 156 11.72 7.09 -1.13
CA LEU A 156 10.33 6.69 -0.91
C LEU A 156 9.98 6.60 0.58
N VAL A 157 8.69 6.72 0.87
CA VAL A 157 8.08 6.39 2.16
C VAL A 157 7.04 5.31 1.92
N ALA A 158 7.27 4.13 2.48
CA ALA A 158 6.41 2.97 2.35
C ALA A 158 5.64 2.67 3.64
N THR A 159 4.39 2.24 3.48
CA THR A 159 3.61 1.60 4.53
C THR A 159 4.15 0.19 4.82
N PRO A 160 3.64 -0.49 5.86
CA PRO A 160 3.92 -1.91 6.02
C PRO A 160 3.52 -2.77 4.83
N VAL A 161 2.41 -2.44 4.15
CA VAL A 161 1.95 -3.12 2.93
C VAL A 161 2.95 -2.95 1.80
N GLY A 162 3.43 -1.73 1.57
CA GLY A 162 4.42 -1.44 0.53
C GLY A 162 5.85 -1.86 0.86
N SER A 163 6.12 -2.30 2.09
CA SER A 163 7.48 -2.63 2.54
C SER A 163 8.11 -3.80 1.78
N THR A 164 7.29 -4.70 1.23
CA THR A 164 7.68 -5.84 0.38
C THR A 164 7.66 -5.52 -1.11
N ALA A 165 7.19 -4.32 -1.51
CA ALA A 165 7.10 -3.89 -2.91
C ALA A 165 8.37 -3.13 -3.34
N TYR A 166 8.24 -1.92 -3.86
CA TYR A 166 9.39 -1.15 -4.35
C TYR A 166 10.41 -0.85 -3.24
N ASN A 167 9.95 -0.68 -2.01
CA ASN A 167 10.83 -0.54 -0.84
C ASN A 167 11.82 -1.69 -0.69
N LEU A 168 11.38 -2.94 -0.85
CA LEU A 168 12.27 -4.11 -0.75
C LEU A 168 13.30 -4.11 -1.88
N SER A 169 12.88 -3.79 -3.10
CA SER A 169 13.78 -3.65 -4.25
C SER A 169 14.81 -2.53 -4.07
N ALA A 170 14.45 -1.48 -3.32
CA ALA A 170 15.34 -0.39 -2.92
C ALA A 170 16.25 -0.74 -1.72
N ASN A 171 16.23 -1.99 -1.24
CA ASN A 171 16.93 -2.48 -0.04
C ASN A 171 16.42 -1.83 1.26
N GLY A 172 15.17 -1.39 1.29
CA GLY A 172 14.48 -0.97 2.49
C GLY A 172 14.09 -2.16 3.37
N PRO A 173 13.80 -1.92 4.66
CA PRO A 173 13.39 -2.99 5.57
C PRO A 173 11.96 -3.46 5.28
N ILE A 174 11.71 -4.75 5.44
CA ILE A 174 10.34 -5.28 5.50
C ILE A 174 9.75 -4.96 6.88
N LEU A 175 8.52 -4.48 6.90
CA LEU A 175 7.80 -4.13 8.11
C LEU A 175 6.64 -5.12 8.33
N PRO A 176 6.37 -5.54 9.57
CA PRO A 176 5.17 -6.33 9.88
C PRO A 176 3.91 -5.53 9.53
N LEU A 177 2.92 -6.15 8.84
CA LEU A 177 1.72 -5.44 8.39
C LEU A 177 0.97 -4.70 9.51
N GLY A 178 0.86 -5.32 10.69
CA GLY A 178 0.21 -4.71 11.87
C GLY A 178 1.07 -3.69 12.62
N SER A 179 2.29 -3.41 12.15
CA SER A 179 3.17 -2.42 12.79
C SER A 179 2.70 -1.00 12.49
N ARG A 180 2.85 -0.12 13.48
CA ARG A 180 2.54 1.31 13.35
C ARG A 180 3.75 2.12 12.90
N MET A 181 4.44 1.61 11.89
CA MET A 181 5.71 2.13 11.41
C MET A 181 5.68 2.34 9.90
N LEU A 182 6.49 3.29 9.42
CA LEU A 182 6.75 3.57 8.01
C LEU A 182 8.23 3.36 7.71
N ALA A 183 8.54 2.91 6.50
CA ALA A 183 9.91 2.78 6.02
C ALA A 183 10.21 3.93 5.07
N MET A 184 11.21 4.75 5.41
CA MET A 184 11.74 5.77 4.53
C MET A 184 13.05 5.25 3.93
N THR A 185 13.10 5.07 2.61
CA THR A 185 14.20 4.40 1.93
C THR A 185 14.74 5.26 0.78
N PRO A 186 16.03 5.65 0.79
CA PRO A 186 16.62 6.42 -0.31
C PRO A 186 16.88 5.55 -1.54
N LEU A 187 16.80 6.16 -2.72
CA LEU A 187 17.08 5.51 -4.00
C LEU A 187 18.44 5.98 -4.51
N SER A 188 19.38 5.04 -4.61
CA SER A 188 20.78 5.28 -5.03
C SER A 188 21.40 6.54 -4.40
N PRO A 189 21.41 6.68 -3.06
CA PRO A 189 21.90 7.90 -2.42
C PRO A 189 23.40 8.12 -2.70
N PHE A 190 23.73 9.24 -3.33
CA PHE A 190 25.10 9.70 -3.51
C PHE A 190 25.60 10.51 -2.32
N ARG A 191 24.74 11.36 -1.74
CA ARG A 191 25.03 12.11 -0.49
C ARG A 191 23.77 12.17 0.38
N PRO A 192 23.87 11.87 1.68
CA PRO A 192 25.02 11.27 2.37
C PRO A 192 25.25 9.80 1.96
N ARG A 193 26.52 9.40 1.77
CA ARG A 193 26.89 8.06 1.22
C ARG A 193 26.48 6.84 2.04
N ARG A 194 26.21 7.00 3.34
CA ARG A 194 26.02 5.88 4.29
C ARG A 194 24.64 5.86 4.94
N TRP A 195 23.77 6.80 4.58
CA TRP A 195 22.42 6.79 5.13
C TRP A 195 21.59 5.77 4.36
N LYS A 196 21.01 4.80 5.09
CA LYS A 196 20.23 3.69 4.53
C LYS A 196 18.72 3.91 4.63
N GLY A 197 18.30 5.13 4.99
CA GLY A 197 16.91 5.42 5.31
C GLY A 197 16.64 5.44 6.82
N ALA A 198 15.36 5.45 7.17
CA ALA A 198 14.87 5.52 8.53
C ALA A 198 13.55 4.76 8.69
N ILE A 199 13.32 4.21 9.88
CA ILE A 199 12.00 3.70 10.27
C ILE A 199 11.34 4.78 11.12
N LEU A 200 10.12 5.17 10.75
CA LEU A 200 9.38 6.26 11.38
C LEU A 200 8.11 5.71 12.03
N PRO A 201 7.62 6.29 13.14
CA PRO A 201 6.26 6.00 13.59
C PRO A 201 5.25 6.46 12.54
N GLU A 202 4.10 5.77 12.43
CA GLU A 202 3.02 6.15 11.50
C GLU A 202 2.48 7.57 11.72
N SER A 203 2.66 8.12 12.93
CA SER A 203 2.27 9.48 13.29
C SER A 203 3.23 10.56 12.77
N ALA A 204 4.34 10.18 12.15
CA ALA A 204 5.29 11.12 11.59
C ALA A 204 4.70 11.80 10.35
N GLU A 205 4.83 13.12 10.32
CA GLU A 205 4.65 13.92 9.12
C GLU A 205 5.98 14.08 8.41
N VAL A 206 6.04 13.63 7.16
CA VAL A 206 7.23 13.69 6.32
C VAL A 206 7.05 14.76 5.26
N GLU A 207 7.99 15.69 5.17
CA GLU A 207 8.00 16.72 4.14
C GLU A 207 9.30 16.67 3.35
N PHE A 208 9.18 16.79 2.04
CA PHE A 208 10.28 16.87 1.10
C PHE A 208 10.24 18.21 0.37
N HIS A 209 11.37 18.92 0.34
CA HIS A 209 11.52 20.12 -0.48
C HIS A 209 12.57 19.87 -1.56
N ILE A 210 12.21 20.15 -2.80
CA ILE A 210 13.11 19.91 -3.94
C ILE A 210 14.02 21.13 -4.13
N HIS A 211 15.33 20.90 -4.04
CA HIS A 211 16.33 21.94 -4.27
C HIS A 211 16.61 22.13 -5.76
N GLU A 212 16.62 23.39 -6.20
CA GLU A 212 16.85 23.77 -7.60
C GLU A 212 15.91 23.03 -8.59
N PRO A 213 14.57 23.02 -8.36
CA PRO A 213 13.64 22.12 -9.06
C PRO A 213 13.52 22.43 -10.57
N GLY A 214 13.91 23.63 -11.01
CA GLY A 214 14.02 23.95 -12.44
C GLY A 214 15.20 23.30 -13.16
N LYS A 215 16.27 22.98 -12.43
CA LYS A 215 17.45 22.28 -12.96
C LYS A 215 17.38 20.77 -12.71
N ARG A 216 16.71 20.38 -11.62
CA ARG A 216 16.61 19.00 -11.12
C ARG A 216 15.15 18.66 -10.83
N PRO A 217 14.30 18.56 -11.87
CA PRO A 217 12.90 18.22 -11.67
C PRO A 217 12.77 16.82 -11.06
N VAL A 218 11.80 16.69 -10.16
CA VAL A 218 11.47 15.48 -9.43
C VAL A 218 9.98 15.23 -9.62
N ALA A 219 9.63 13.98 -9.89
CA ALA A 219 8.26 13.49 -9.88
C ALA A 219 7.96 12.87 -8.51
N ALA A 220 6.75 13.07 -8.02
CA ALA A 220 6.21 12.38 -6.85
C ALA A 220 5.12 11.41 -7.30
N VAL A 221 5.21 10.16 -6.87
CA VAL A 221 4.31 9.09 -7.27
C VAL A 221 3.69 8.48 -6.01
N ALA A 222 2.37 8.59 -5.88
CA ALA A 222 1.59 7.89 -4.87
C ALA A 222 1.00 6.63 -5.52
N ASP A 223 1.66 5.48 -5.30
CA ASP A 223 1.45 4.22 -6.02
C ASP A 223 1.37 4.39 -7.56
N GLN A 224 0.16 4.53 -8.09
CA GLN A 224 -0.12 4.65 -9.54
C GLN A 224 -0.35 6.09 -10.01
N LYS A 225 -0.39 7.07 -9.10
CA LYS A 225 -0.71 8.48 -9.42
C LYS A 225 0.55 9.34 -9.36
N GLU A 226 0.98 9.82 -10.53
CA GLU A 226 2.20 10.62 -10.70
C GLU A 226 1.88 12.13 -10.80
N VAL A 227 2.70 12.93 -10.11
CA VAL A 227 2.78 14.39 -10.23
C VAL A 227 4.22 14.75 -10.58
N ARG A 228 4.42 15.38 -11.73
CA ARG A 228 5.74 15.82 -12.20
C ARG A 228 6.04 17.24 -11.76
N ASP A 229 7.31 17.64 -11.85
CA ASP A 229 7.79 18.98 -11.55
C ASP A 229 7.36 19.45 -10.14
N VAL A 230 7.47 18.59 -9.13
CA VAL A 230 7.09 18.96 -7.76
C VAL A 230 8.12 19.90 -7.12
N ALA A 231 7.62 20.86 -6.35
CA ALA A 231 8.43 21.74 -5.51
C ALA A 231 8.48 21.24 -4.06
N THR A 232 7.35 20.79 -3.53
CA THR A 232 7.22 20.22 -2.19
C THR A 232 6.29 19.01 -2.19
N VAL A 233 6.55 18.07 -1.28
CA VAL A 233 5.69 16.90 -1.04
C VAL A 233 5.57 16.66 0.46
N ARG A 234 4.35 16.66 0.98
CA ARG A 234 4.03 16.32 2.37
C ARG A 234 3.28 14.99 2.40
N ILE A 235 3.70 14.09 3.29
CA ILE A 235 3.18 12.73 3.41
C ILE A 235 2.79 12.49 4.87
N VAL A 236 1.57 12.04 5.08
CA VAL A 236 1.06 11.60 6.40
C VAL A 236 0.28 10.30 6.24
N ALA A 237 0.26 9.44 7.26
CA ALA A 237 -0.66 8.31 7.29
C ALA A 237 -2.08 8.81 7.60
N SER A 238 -3.06 8.43 6.78
CA SER A 238 -4.46 8.84 6.96
C SER A 238 -5.21 7.86 7.85
N ALA A 239 -5.68 8.34 9.00
CA ALA A 239 -6.61 7.59 9.85
C ALA A 239 -8.07 7.67 9.35
N GLU A 240 -8.41 8.66 8.52
CA GLU A 240 -9.78 8.87 8.03
C GLU A 240 -10.19 7.83 6.98
N LYS A 241 -9.21 7.30 6.25
CA LYS A 241 -9.41 6.32 5.17
C LYS A 241 -8.75 4.98 5.50
N GLU A 242 -8.78 4.58 6.77
CA GLU A 242 -8.24 3.29 7.23
C GLU A 242 -8.95 2.14 6.52
N LEU A 243 -8.17 1.32 5.80
CA LEU A 243 -8.62 0.11 5.12
C LEU A 243 -8.58 -1.08 6.08
N THR A 244 -9.38 -2.12 5.81
CA THR A 244 -9.38 -3.35 6.60
C THR A 244 -9.14 -4.55 5.69
N LEU A 245 -8.06 -5.29 5.92
CA LEU A 245 -7.79 -6.55 5.26
C LEU A 245 -8.16 -7.71 6.18
N LEU A 246 -8.78 -8.75 5.63
CA LEU A 246 -9.20 -9.94 6.35
C LEU A 246 -8.34 -11.14 5.96
N PHE A 247 -7.76 -11.80 6.95
CA PHE A 247 -6.88 -12.96 6.76
C PHE A 247 -7.38 -14.20 7.51
N ASP A 248 -7.21 -15.37 6.91
CA ASP A 248 -7.59 -16.65 7.55
C ASP A 248 -6.86 -16.86 8.90
N PRO A 249 -7.47 -17.58 9.86
CA PRO A 249 -6.77 -18.05 11.05
C PRO A 249 -5.50 -18.83 10.70
N GLY A 250 -4.41 -18.57 11.42
CA GLY A 250 -3.12 -19.21 11.17
C GLY A 250 -2.38 -18.65 9.94
N PHE A 251 -2.92 -17.64 9.26
CA PHE A 251 -2.17 -16.82 8.34
C PHE A 251 -1.16 -15.97 9.13
N THR A 252 0.00 -16.55 9.43
CA THR A 252 1.08 -15.84 10.08
C THR A 252 1.76 -14.96 9.02
N LEU A 253 1.41 -13.68 9.05
CA LEU A 253 2.08 -12.64 8.28
C LEU A 253 3.61 -12.69 8.44
N GLU A 254 4.07 -13.14 9.60
CA GLU A 254 5.46 -13.44 9.92
C GLU A 254 6.06 -14.52 9.00
N GLU A 255 5.37 -15.63 8.75
CA GLU A 255 5.86 -16.70 7.86
C GLU A 255 6.01 -16.23 6.42
N ARG A 256 5.13 -15.35 5.95
CA ARG A 256 5.26 -14.76 4.61
C ARG A 256 6.39 -13.75 4.53
N ILE A 257 6.55 -12.93 5.57
CA ILE A 257 7.71 -12.05 5.69
C ILE A 257 9.00 -12.88 5.68
N PHE A 258 9.05 -14.01 6.39
CA PHE A 258 10.21 -14.92 6.31
C PHE A 258 10.36 -15.50 4.91
N ALA A 259 9.29 -16.01 4.30
CA ALA A 259 9.36 -16.55 2.94
C ALA A 259 9.92 -15.52 1.95
N GLU A 260 9.47 -14.26 2.01
CA GLU A 260 9.97 -13.17 1.17
C GLU A 260 11.45 -12.82 1.46
N GLN A 261 11.87 -12.83 2.73
CA GLN A 261 13.27 -12.53 3.09
C GLN A 261 14.27 -13.62 2.66
N PHE A 262 13.81 -14.85 2.49
CA PHE A 262 14.65 -16.02 2.22
C PHE A 262 14.40 -16.67 0.85
N GLN A 263 13.59 -16.07 -0.01
CA GLN A 263 13.53 -16.45 -1.44
C GLN A 263 14.84 -16.05 -2.11
N VAL A 264 15.70 -17.05 -2.40
CA VAL A 264 16.97 -16.90 -3.15
C VAL A 264 16.73 -17.14 -4.63
#